data_AF-A0A8T7GTX2-F1
#
_entry.id   AF-A0A8T7GTX2-F1
#
_cell.length_a   1.000
_cell.length_b   1.000
_cell.length_c   1.000
_cell.angle_alpha   90.00
_cell.angle_beta   90.00
_cell.angle_gamma   90.00
#
_symmetry.space_group_name_H-M   'P 1'
#
loop_
_entity.id
_entity.type
_entity.pdbx_description
1 polymer ?
#
loop_
_entity_poly.entity_id
_entity_poly.type
_entity_poly.pdbx_seq_one_letter_code
_entity_poly.pdbx_strand_id
1 'polypeptide(L)'
;MPVVSAASGIYYGIGFCGLGGYWLALVSFKGVVKDLVRETIPRILFARIESDDGRYVVEMDMHRDLVVYPVGTRVEFVLSRELPDYRDGVDFVARATYVTSREEDGERKYLFSIGGLLVVLHTSEELPITPTEKFYVKLAKLE
;
A
#
# COMPACT_ATOMS: atom_id res chain seq x y z
N MET A 1 -4.29 47.71 -28.37
CA MET A 1 -3.12 47.13 -27.68
C MET A 1 -3.43 45.68 -27.34
N PRO A 2 -2.75 44.70 -27.94
CA PRO A 2 -2.60 43.40 -27.29
C PRO A 2 -1.16 42.89 -27.41
N VAL A 3 -0.53 42.47 -26.31
CA VAL A 3 0.65 41.59 -26.44
C VAL A 3 0.83 40.68 -25.21
N VAL A 4 1.12 39.42 -25.54
CA VAL A 4 1.86 38.36 -24.82
C VAL A 4 1.16 37.52 -23.74
N SER A 5 0.84 36.30 -24.19
CA SER A 5 0.80 35.04 -23.45
C SER A 5 2.18 34.66 -22.89
N ALA A 6 2.25 34.28 -21.61
CA ALA A 6 3.39 33.57 -21.04
C ALA A 6 2.90 32.30 -20.32
N ALA A 7 3.14 31.17 -20.98
CA ALA A 7 3.11 29.85 -20.37
C ALA A 7 4.48 29.58 -19.73
N SER A 8 4.47 29.18 -18.46
CA SER A 8 5.58 28.55 -17.74
C SER A 8 4.92 27.74 -16.62
N GLY A 9 5.00 26.41 -16.53
CA GLY A 9 6.11 25.54 -16.88
C GLY A 9 6.83 25.16 -15.58
N ILE A 10 6.25 24.24 -14.80
CA ILE A 10 6.96 23.52 -13.74
C ILE A 10 6.55 22.05 -13.84
N TYR A 11 7.43 21.27 -14.47
CA TYR A 11 7.42 19.82 -14.50
C TYR A 11 7.75 19.31 -13.08
N TYR A 12 6.84 18.58 -12.45
CA TYR A 12 7.22 17.71 -11.34
C TYR A 12 7.69 16.37 -11.92
N GLY A 13 8.95 16.04 -11.63
CA GLY A 13 9.64 14.86 -12.13
C GLY A 13 8.94 13.58 -11.70
N ILE A 14 8.39 12.89 -12.68
CA ILE A 14 7.94 11.51 -12.55
C ILE A 14 9.20 10.65 -12.64
N GLY A 15 9.58 10.02 -11.53
CA GLY A 15 10.63 9.01 -11.51
C GLY A 15 10.23 7.82 -12.37
N PHE A 16 10.79 7.76 -13.58
CA PHE A 16 10.63 6.64 -14.50
C PHE A 16 11.59 5.53 -14.11
N CYS A 17 11.06 4.38 -13.69
CA CYS A 17 11.83 3.13 -13.68
C CYS A 17 10.94 1.94 -14.06
N GLY A 18 11.16 1.40 -15.26
CA GLY A 18 10.91 -0.01 -15.58
C GLY A 18 9.50 -0.43 -15.99
N LEU A 19 9.23 -0.37 -17.30
CA LEU A 19 8.42 -1.30 -18.12
C LEU A 19 7.35 -2.19 -17.42
N GLY A 20 6.08 -1.85 -17.65
CA GLY A 20 4.95 -2.79 -17.64
C GLY A 20 3.84 -2.50 -16.63
N GLY A 21 2.77 -1.81 -17.04
CA GLY A 21 1.41 -2.04 -16.50
C GLY A 21 0.95 -1.34 -15.21
N TYR A 22 1.69 -0.41 -14.58
CA TYR A 22 1.29 0.15 -13.26
C TYR A 22 0.75 1.59 -13.28
N TRP A 23 -0.05 1.98 -14.27
CA TRP A 23 -0.60 3.36 -14.33
C TRP A 23 -1.70 3.67 -13.29
N LEU A 24 -2.08 2.69 -12.44
CA LEU A 24 -3.24 2.78 -11.54
C LEU A 24 -2.90 2.58 -10.05
N ALA A 25 -1.69 2.14 -9.73
CA ALA A 25 -1.28 1.90 -8.35
C ALA A 25 -0.80 3.20 -7.70
N LEU A 26 -1.37 3.53 -6.53
CA LEU A 26 -0.92 4.64 -5.70
C LEU A 26 0.41 4.30 -5.02
N VAL A 27 0.52 3.07 -4.51
CA VAL A 27 1.75 2.50 -3.95
C VAL A 27 1.88 1.08 -4.50
N SER A 28 3.07 0.74 -4.96
CA SER A 28 3.42 -0.62 -5.35
C SER A 28 4.87 -0.89 -4.99
N PHE A 29 5.12 -1.95 -4.23
CA PHE A 29 6.48 -2.34 -3.88
C PHE A 29 6.62 -3.86 -3.71
N LYS A 30 7.86 -4.31 -3.84
CA LYS A 30 8.29 -5.67 -3.51
C LYS A 30 8.99 -5.66 -2.16
N GLY A 31 8.77 -6.70 -1.37
CA GLY A 31 9.26 -6.77 -0.02
C GLY A 31 9.25 -8.19 0.56
N VAL A 32 9.42 -8.26 1.87
CA VAL A 32 9.44 -9.52 2.62
C VAL A 32 8.56 -9.40 3.87
N VAL A 33 7.84 -10.48 4.18
CA VAL A 33 7.14 -10.63 5.47
C VAL A 33 8.21 -10.80 6.56
N LYS A 34 8.35 -9.80 7.42
CA LYS A 34 9.33 -9.78 8.52
C LYS A 34 8.79 -10.41 9.79
N ASP A 35 7.51 -10.19 10.08
CA ASP A 35 6.87 -10.69 11.29
C ASP A 35 5.45 -11.16 11.02
N LEU A 36 5.01 -12.14 11.81
CA LEU A 36 3.66 -12.68 11.82
C LEU A 36 3.31 -13.11 13.25
N VAL A 37 2.72 -12.20 14.01
CA VAL A 37 2.40 -12.39 15.44
C VAL A 37 0.93 -12.73 15.61
N ARG A 38 0.61 -13.54 16.61
CA ARG A 38 -0.78 -13.80 17.00
C ARG A 38 -1.30 -12.64 17.83
N GLU A 39 -2.46 -12.12 17.46
CA GLU A 39 -3.12 -11.11 18.27
C GLU A 39 -3.91 -11.72 19.44
N THR A 40 -4.32 -10.85 20.37
CA THR A 40 -5.24 -11.18 21.47
C THR A 40 -6.60 -11.65 20.93
N ILE A 41 -7.05 -11.08 19.81
CA ILE A 41 -8.29 -11.52 19.16
C ILE A 41 -8.03 -12.87 18.47
N PRO A 42 -8.79 -13.91 18.81
CA PRO A 42 -8.60 -15.22 18.21
C PRO A 42 -8.68 -15.16 16.68
N ARG A 43 -7.79 -15.91 16.02
CA ARG A 43 -7.69 -16.03 14.55
C ARG A 43 -7.30 -14.75 13.81
N ILE A 44 -6.93 -13.67 14.49
CA ILE A 44 -6.24 -12.55 13.87
C ILE A 44 -4.73 -12.73 14.03
N LEU A 45 -4.01 -12.41 12.96
CA LEU A 45 -2.57 -12.34 12.89
C LEU A 45 -2.19 -10.92 12.51
N PHE A 46 -1.14 -10.41 13.14
CA PHE A 46 -0.53 -9.16 12.78
C PHE A 46 0.68 -9.45 11.89
N ALA A 47 0.63 -9.01 10.64
CA ALA A 47 1.71 -9.18 9.68
C ALA A 47 2.47 -7.87 9.50
N ARG A 48 3.79 -7.93 9.52
CA ARG A 48 4.68 -6.80 9.19
C ARG A 48 5.47 -7.12 7.92
N ILE A 49 5.39 -6.25 6.93
CA ILE A 49 6.02 -6.37 5.62
C ILE A 49 6.91 -5.15 5.41
N GLU A 50 8.15 -5.37 4.97
CA GLU A 50 9.09 -4.29 4.69
C GLU A 50 9.49 -4.33 3.22
N SER A 51 9.50 -3.15 2.57
CA SER A 51 9.93 -3.02 1.18
C SER A 51 11.43 -3.25 1.03
N ASP A 52 11.84 -3.72 -0.15
CA ASP A 52 13.24 -4.02 -0.47
C ASP A 52 14.15 -2.78 -0.41
N ASP A 53 13.58 -1.61 -0.68
CA ASP A 53 14.28 -0.32 -0.66
C ASP A 53 14.14 0.43 0.67
N GLY A 54 13.46 -0.15 1.66
CA GLY A 54 13.23 0.44 2.98
C GLY A 54 12.35 1.69 3.00
N ARG A 55 11.69 2.05 1.88
CA ARG A 55 10.81 3.23 1.80
C ARG A 55 9.41 3.02 2.36
N TYR A 56 8.98 1.77 2.45
CA TYR A 56 7.65 1.41 2.91
C TYR A 56 7.71 0.29 3.92
N VAL A 57 6.90 0.43 4.97
CA VAL A 57 6.56 -0.65 5.88
C VAL A 57 5.05 -0.76 5.93
N VAL A 58 4.54 -1.98 5.80
CA VAL A 58 3.11 -2.26 5.94
C VAL A 58 2.90 -3.16 7.13
N GLU A 59 1.99 -2.75 8.00
CA GLU A 59 1.48 -3.54 9.10
C GLU A 59 0.00 -3.81 8.86
N MET A 60 -0.45 -5.05 8.99
CA MET A 60 -1.85 -5.37 8.72
C MET A 60 -2.39 -6.51 9.57
N ASP A 61 -3.68 -6.38 9.90
CA ASP A 61 -4.46 -7.45 10.50
C ASP A 61 -4.89 -8.43 9.40
N MET A 62 -4.61 -9.70 9.63
CA MET A 62 -4.98 -10.79 8.73
C MET A 62 -5.76 -11.86 9.49
N HIS A 63 -6.92 -12.26 8.96
CA HIS A 63 -7.63 -13.41 9.50
C HIS A 63 -6.96 -14.71 9.05
N ARG A 64 -6.74 -15.67 9.95
CA ARG A 64 -6.03 -16.94 9.69
C ARG A 64 -6.62 -17.79 8.57
N ASP A 65 -7.92 -17.66 8.35
CA ASP A 65 -8.64 -18.42 7.32
C ASP A 65 -8.54 -17.76 5.93
N LEU A 66 -7.90 -16.58 5.82
CA LEU A 66 -7.58 -15.93 4.55
C LEU A 66 -6.19 -16.33 4.08
N VAL A 67 -5.78 -15.83 2.92
CA VAL A 67 -4.41 -15.99 2.41
C VAL A 67 -3.45 -15.30 3.38
N VAL A 68 -2.62 -16.08 4.06
CA VAL A 68 -1.58 -15.60 4.98
C VAL A 68 -0.23 -16.12 4.52
N TYR A 69 0.72 -15.20 4.35
CA TYR A 69 2.08 -15.55 3.95
C TYR A 69 2.99 -15.69 5.18
N PRO A 70 3.77 -16.77 5.30
CA PRO A 70 4.67 -16.97 6.44
C PRO A 70 5.85 -15.99 6.41
N VAL A 71 6.47 -15.78 7.57
CA VAL A 71 7.70 -14.99 7.71
C VAL A 71 8.77 -15.46 6.73
N GLY A 72 9.47 -14.52 6.11
CA GLY A 72 10.47 -14.75 5.07
C GLY A 72 9.90 -14.83 3.65
N THR A 73 8.57 -14.85 3.49
CA THR A 73 7.95 -14.87 2.16
C THR A 73 8.16 -13.55 1.43
N ARG A 74 8.60 -13.64 0.18
CA ARG A 74 8.70 -12.52 -0.77
C ARG A 74 7.31 -12.16 -1.28
N VAL A 75 6.95 -10.90 -1.22
CA VAL A 75 5.61 -10.43 -1.57
C VAL A 75 5.65 -9.14 -2.39
N GLU A 76 4.61 -8.94 -3.19
CA GLU A 76 4.24 -7.68 -3.80
C GLU A 76 3.05 -7.11 -3.03
N PHE A 77 3.19 -5.87 -2.56
CA PHE A 77 2.09 -5.10 -1.98
C PHE A 77 1.67 -4.02 -2.97
N VAL A 78 0.35 -3.86 -3.15
CA VAL A 78 -0.24 -2.83 -4.01
C VAL A 78 -1.39 -2.15 -3.28
N LEU A 79 -1.38 -0.82 -3.28
CA LEU A 79 -2.51 0.03 -2.94
C LEU A 79 -2.95 0.77 -4.20
N SER A 80 -4.20 0.58 -4.64
CA SER A 80 -4.72 1.18 -5.88
C SER A 80 -6.14 1.70 -5.70
N ARG A 81 -6.53 2.68 -6.52
CA ARG A 81 -7.93 3.14 -6.60
C ARG A 81 -8.82 2.17 -7.38
N GLU A 82 -8.21 1.47 -8.33
CA GLU A 82 -8.88 0.49 -9.18
C GLU A 82 -8.56 -0.92 -8.72
N LEU A 83 -9.39 -1.89 -9.14
CA LEU A 83 -9.15 -3.29 -8.82
C LEU A 83 -7.88 -3.74 -9.56
N PRO A 84 -6.78 -4.10 -8.86
CA PRO A 84 -5.58 -4.56 -9.52
C PRO A 84 -5.79 -5.95 -10.10
N ASP A 85 -4.95 -6.35 -11.06
CA ASP A 85 -4.88 -7.75 -11.51
C ASP A 85 -4.45 -8.67 -10.36
N TYR A 86 -5.14 -9.80 -10.21
CA TYR A 86 -4.92 -10.76 -9.14
C TYR A 86 -5.26 -12.19 -9.55
N ARG A 87 -4.68 -13.15 -8.84
CA ARG A 87 -4.99 -14.58 -8.94
C ARG A 87 -6.02 -14.96 -7.89
N ASP A 88 -7.22 -15.33 -8.33
CA ASP A 88 -8.30 -15.75 -7.44
C ASP A 88 -7.89 -16.96 -6.59
N GLY A 89 -8.25 -16.93 -5.31
CA GLY A 89 -7.88 -17.95 -4.32
C GLY A 89 -6.38 -18.02 -3.94
N VAL A 90 -5.52 -17.16 -4.51
CA VAL A 90 -4.07 -17.17 -4.27
C VAL A 90 -3.55 -15.86 -3.72
N ASP A 91 -4.00 -14.74 -4.28
CA ASP A 91 -3.62 -13.41 -3.85
C ASP A 91 -4.65 -12.88 -2.84
N PHE A 92 -4.19 -12.17 -1.82
CA PHE A 92 -5.08 -11.43 -0.96
C PHE A 92 -5.46 -10.13 -1.66
N VAL A 93 -6.75 -9.90 -1.88
CA VAL A 93 -7.27 -8.62 -2.39
C VAL A 93 -8.47 -8.21 -1.57
N ALA A 94 -8.46 -6.98 -1.08
CA ALA A 94 -9.56 -6.45 -0.29
C ALA A 94 -9.78 -4.96 -0.53
N ARG A 95 -11.03 -4.52 -0.34
CA ARG A 95 -11.38 -3.10 -0.39
C ARG A 95 -11.14 -2.46 0.97
N ALA A 96 -10.37 -1.39 0.99
CA ALA A 96 -10.05 -0.62 2.18
C ALA A 96 -10.60 0.80 2.07
N THR A 97 -11.00 1.38 3.20
CA THR A 97 -11.36 2.81 3.30
C THR A 97 -10.25 3.53 4.03
N TYR A 98 -9.78 4.65 3.49
CA TYR A 98 -8.85 5.51 4.19
C TYR A 98 -9.52 6.13 5.42
N VAL A 99 -8.88 5.98 6.58
CA VAL A 99 -9.42 6.44 7.87
C VAL A 99 -8.76 7.76 8.28
N THR A 100 -7.44 7.77 8.40
CA THR A 100 -6.67 8.93 8.85
C THR A 100 -5.19 8.75 8.53
N SER A 101 -4.43 9.84 8.60
CA SER A 101 -2.97 9.80 8.61
C SER A 101 -2.43 10.54 9.84
N ARG A 102 -1.24 10.16 10.29
CA ARG A 102 -0.49 10.89 11.31
C ARG A 102 0.97 11.01 10.87
N GLU A 103 1.57 12.16 11.11
CA GLU A 103 3.00 12.39 10.89
C GLU A 103 3.69 12.47 12.25
N GLU A 104 4.81 11.75 12.40
CA GLU A 104 5.61 11.69 13.62
C GLU A 104 7.07 11.46 13.22
N ASP A 105 7.99 12.28 13.69
CA ASP A 105 9.44 12.17 13.44
C ASP A 105 9.85 12.06 11.95
N GLY A 106 9.10 12.71 11.05
CA GLY A 106 9.34 12.68 9.60
C GLY A 106 8.87 11.41 8.89
N GLU A 107 8.22 10.50 9.62
CA GLU A 107 7.52 9.35 9.10
C GLU A 107 6.01 9.60 9.13
N ARG A 108 5.32 9.26 8.04
CA ARG A 108 3.88 9.37 7.92
C ARG A 108 3.24 7.99 7.92
N LYS A 109 2.20 7.85 8.73
CA LYS A 109 1.44 6.62 8.93
C LYS A 109 0.05 6.82 8.37
N TYR A 110 -0.30 6.06 7.34
CA TYR A 110 -1.63 6.05 6.74
C TYR A 110 -2.40 4.84 7.24
N LEU A 111 -3.57 5.09 7.84
CA LEU A 111 -4.45 4.05 8.35
C LEU A 111 -5.59 3.81 7.36
N PHE A 112 -5.74 2.55 6.96
CA PHE A 112 -6.84 2.06 6.17
C PHE A 112 -7.60 0.97 6.93
N SER A 113 -8.90 0.86 6.68
CA SER A 113 -9.74 -0.19 7.26
C SER A 113 -10.37 -1.07 6.18
N ILE A 114 -10.17 -2.38 6.31
CA ILE A 114 -10.81 -3.45 5.54
C ILE A 114 -11.90 -4.05 6.44
N GLY A 115 -13.07 -3.42 6.47
CA GLY A 115 -14.22 -3.93 7.22
C GLY A 115 -13.97 -4.18 8.71
N GLY A 116 -13.06 -3.42 9.33
CA GLY A 116 -12.64 -3.58 10.73
C GLY A 116 -11.22 -4.13 10.92
N LEU A 117 -10.62 -4.78 9.91
CA LEU A 117 -9.21 -5.14 9.90
C LEU A 117 -8.36 -3.94 9.47
N LEU A 118 -7.28 -3.64 10.17
CA LEU A 118 -6.48 -2.45 9.93
C LEU A 118 -5.31 -2.75 9.00
N VAL A 119 -4.97 -1.76 8.17
CA VAL A 119 -3.74 -1.71 7.39
C VAL A 119 -3.07 -0.37 7.65
N VAL A 120 -1.85 -0.39 8.15
CA VAL A 120 -1.02 0.79 8.41
C VAL A 120 0.13 0.78 7.42
N LEU A 121 0.20 1.81 6.59
CA LEU A 121 1.33 2.07 5.72
C LEU A 121 2.19 3.16 6.33
N HIS A 122 3.44 2.83 6.65
CA HIS A 122 4.46 3.77 7.09
C HIS A 122 5.34 4.14 5.90
N THR A 123 5.55 5.44 5.70
CA THR A 123 6.40 6.00 4.64
C THR A 123 6.78 7.44 4.95
N SER A 124 7.90 7.92 4.43
CA SER A 124 8.24 9.36 4.45
C SER A 124 7.56 10.15 3.31
N GLU A 125 6.87 9.47 2.39
CA GLU A 125 6.26 10.08 1.22
C GLU A 125 4.83 10.58 1.50
N GLU A 126 4.50 11.76 0.96
CA GLU A 126 3.12 12.24 0.94
C GLU A 126 2.34 11.58 -0.20
N LEU A 127 1.24 10.92 0.14
CA LEU A 127 0.37 10.24 -0.79
C LEU A 127 -0.81 11.14 -1.11
N PRO A 128 -1.17 11.33 -2.39
CA PRO A 128 -2.32 12.12 -2.80
C PRO A 128 -3.63 11.37 -2.49
N ILE A 129 -4.04 11.36 -1.21
CA ILE A 129 -5.23 10.67 -0.70
C ILE A 129 -6.23 11.70 -0.18
N THR A 130 -7.50 11.50 -0.52
CA THR A 130 -8.60 12.30 0.02
C THR A 130 -9.29 11.58 1.18
N PRO A 131 -9.79 12.30 2.20
CA PRO A 131 -10.58 11.68 3.27
C PRO A 131 -11.74 10.85 2.73
N THR A 132 -12.02 9.70 3.35
CA THR A 132 -13.09 8.74 2.97
C THR A 132 -12.93 8.05 1.62
N GLU A 133 -11.82 8.26 0.93
CA GLU A 133 -11.50 7.57 -0.32
C GLU A 133 -11.35 6.06 -0.09
N LYS A 134 -11.75 5.28 -1.10
CA LYS A 134 -11.71 3.82 -1.07
C LYS A 134 -10.62 3.32 -2.02
N PHE A 135 -9.87 2.33 -1.55
CA PHE A 135 -8.77 1.71 -2.26
C PHE A 135 -8.94 0.20 -2.28
N TYR A 136 -8.20 -0.45 -3.15
CA TYR A 136 -7.91 -1.87 -3.10
C TYR A 136 -6.51 -2.06 -2.53
N VAL A 137 -6.42 -2.95 -1.55
CA VAL A 137 -5.16 -3.48 -1.02
C VAL A 137 -4.99 -4.87 -1.61
N LYS A 138 -3.86 -5.11 -2.27
CA LYS A 138 -3.44 -6.42 -2.76
C LYS A 138 -2.13 -6.81 -2.10
N LEU A 139 -2.05 -8.07 -1.70
CA LEU A 139 -0.81 -8.72 -1.27
C LEU A 139 -0.68 -10.04 -2.03
N ALA A 140 0.42 -10.21 -2.77
CA ALA A 140 0.66 -11.40 -3.60
C ALA A 140 2.04 -11.98 -3.34
N LYS A 141 2.16 -13.31 -3.34
CA LYS A 141 3.47 -13.98 -3.24
C LYS A 141 4.26 -13.83 -4.55
N LEU A 142 5.53 -13.43 -4.43
CA LEU A 142 6.53 -13.44 -5.48
C LEU A 142 7.30 -14.75 -5.39
N GLU A 143 6.90 -15.74 -6.18
CA GLU A 143 7.46 -17.11 -6.34
C GLU A 143 8.06 -17.77 -5.09
#